data_AF-A0A932JTH4-F1
#
_entry.id   AF-A0A932JTH4-F1
#
_cell.length_a   1.000
_cell.length_b   1.000
_cell.length_c   1.000
_cell.angle_alpha   90.00
_cell.angle_beta   90.00
_cell.angle_gamma   90.00
#
_symmetry.space_group_name_H-M   'P 1'
#
loop_
_entity.id
_entity.type
_entity.pdbx_description
1 polymer ?
#
loop_
_entity_poly.entity_id
_entity_poly.type
_entity_poly.pdbx_seq_one_letter_code
_entity_poly.pdbx_strand_id
1 'polypeptide(L)'
;MKARRATLPQLARLMHRLRAPGGCPWDRAQTHRSLLRYLKEESAEVARAVRRGDHDNLKEELGDVLLQVLFHAELAAEAGRFDIGDVMGVLREKLLRRHPHVFSRRKETLTPAEVHRRWKRIKAAEKAAKV
;
A
#
# COMPACT_ATOMS: atom_id res chain seq x y z
N MET A 1 -12.33 -19.75 -13.76
CA MET A 1 -11.02 -20.38 -13.43
C MET A 1 -10.51 -19.77 -12.13
N LYS A 2 -9.97 -20.55 -11.18
CA LYS A 2 -9.35 -19.96 -9.97
C LYS A 2 -8.07 -19.22 -10.38
N ALA A 3 -7.96 -17.94 -10.02
CA ALA A 3 -6.74 -17.16 -10.25
C ALA A 3 -5.55 -17.86 -9.57
N ARG A 4 -4.43 -18.01 -10.27
CA ARG A 4 -3.19 -18.51 -9.67
C ARG A 4 -2.67 -17.47 -8.67
N ARG A 5 -2.11 -17.93 -7.54
CA ARG A 5 -1.42 -17.06 -6.59
C ARG A 5 -0.29 -16.31 -7.30
N ALA A 6 -0.17 -15.02 -7.02
CA ALA A 6 0.89 -14.17 -7.53
C ALA A 6 1.66 -13.52 -6.38
N THR A 7 2.89 -13.08 -6.66
CA THR A 7 3.72 -12.32 -5.72
C THR A 7 3.78 -10.85 -6.14
N LEU A 8 4.07 -9.97 -5.18
CA LEU A 8 4.25 -8.54 -5.46
C LEU A 8 5.29 -8.27 -6.57
N PRO A 9 6.48 -8.92 -6.59
CA PRO A 9 7.42 -8.76 -7.69
C PRO A 9 6.88 -9.20 -9.05
N GLN A 10 6.00 -10.21 -9.11
CA GLN A 10 5.34 -10.60 -10.37
C GLN A 10 4.39 -9.51 -10.84
N LEU A 11 3.58 -8.93 -9.95
CA LEU A 11 2.69 -7.82 -10.31
C LEU A 11 3.47 -6.56 -10.72
N ALA A 12 4.54 -6.21 -10.00
CA ALA A 12 5.38 -5.06 -10.36
C ALA A 12 5.97 -5.20 -11.77
N ARG A 13 6.44 -6.40 -12.14
CA ARG A 13 6.91 -6.67 -13.51
C ARG A 13 5.80 -6.56 -14.56
N LEU A 14 4.57 -6.96 -14.23
CA LEU A 14 3.43 -6.78 -15.13
C LEU A 14 3.12 -5.29 -15.33
N MET A 15 3.09 -4.50 -14.26
CA MET A 15 2.90 -3.04 -14.33
C MET A 15 3.99 -2.38 -15.19
N HIS A 16 5.26 -2.73 -14.95
CA HIS A 16 6.38 -2.25 -15.77
C HIS A 16 6.18 -2.57 -17.26
N ARG A 17 5.77 -3.81 -17.57
CA ARG A 17 5.50 -4.21 -18.97
C ARG A 17 4.34 -3.44 -19.59
N LEU A 18 3.28 -3.18 -18.83
CA LEU A 18 2.13 -2.40 -19.29
C LEU A 18 2.52 -0.95 -19.62
N ARG A 19 3.46 -0.36 -18.89
CA ARG A 19 3.92 1.02 -19.11
C ARG A 19 5.15 1.16 -20.01
N ALA A 20 5.88 0.08 -20.28
CA ALA A 20 7.01 0.07 -21.21
C ALA A 20 6.60 0.40 -22.66
N PRO A 21 7.55 0.79 -23.54
CA PRO A 21 7.31 0.91 -24.98
C PRO A 21 6.67 -0.37 -25.56
N GLY A 22 5.61 -0.21 -26.36
CA GLY A 22 4.81 -1.33 -26.87
C GLY A 22 3.83 -1.93 -25.85
N GLY A 23 3.73 -1.36 -24.65
CA GLY A 23 2.71 -1.67 -23.66
C GLY A 23 1.36 -0.99 -23.93
N CYS A 24 0.52 -0.94 -22.91
CA CYS A 24 -0.83 -0.37 -23.00
C CYS A 24 -0.79 1.16 -23.12
N PRO A 25 -1.40 1.75 -24.17
CA PRO A 25 -1.42 3.20 -24.36
C PRO A 25 -2.10 3.96 -23.21
N TRP A 26 -3.16 3.40 -22.63
CA TRP A 26 -3.87 4.03 -21.52
C TRP A 26 -3.04 4.04 -20.24
N ASP A 27 -2.39 2.92 -19.91
CA ASP A 27 -1.53 2.81 -18.73
C ASP A 27 -0.38 3.80 -18.83
N ARG A 28 0.25 3.91 -20.01
CA ARG A 28 1.33 4.86 -20.29
C ARG A 28 0.94 6.33 -20.17
N ALA A 29 -0.30 6.67 -20.51
CA ALA A 29 -0.79 8.04 -20.43
C ALA A 29 -1.05 8.50 -18.99
N GLN A 30 -1.05 7.59 -18.01
CA GLN A 30 -1.34 7.95 -16.62
C GLN A 30 -0.22 8.74 -15.97
N THR A 31 -0.63 9.63 -15.07
CA THR A 31 0.22 10.42 -14.18
C THR A 31 -0.25 10.22 -12.74
N HIS A 32 0.56 10.63 -11.76
CA HIS A 32 0.11 10.60 -10.37
C HIS A 32 -1.22 11.36 -10.17
N ARG A 33 -1.43 12.46 -10.91
CA ARG A 33 -2.64 13.28 -10.77
C ARG A 33 -3.87 12.63 -11.40
N SER A 34 -3.74 12.01 -12.57
CA SER A 34 -4.88 11.36 -13.23
C SER A 34 -5.39 10.16 -12.44
N LEU A 35 -4.51 9.50 -11.68
CA LEU A 35 -4.83 8.30 -10.89
C LEU A 35 -5.53 8.58 -9.56
N LEU A 36 -5.48 9.81 -9.03
CA LEU A 36 -6.07 10.12 -7.71
C LEU A 36 -7.56 9.83 -7.62
N ARG A 37 -8.30 9.96 -8.72
CA ARG A 37 -9.73 9.66 -8.76
C ARG A 37 -10.00 8.18 -8.50
N TYR A 38 -9.24 7.31 -9.16
CA TYR A 38 -9.37 5.86 -9.06
C TYR A 38 -8.99 5.41 -7.65
N LEU A 39 -7.87 5.87 -7.10
CA LEU A 39 -7.49 5.55 -5.71
C LEU A 39 -8.58 5.90 -4.69
N LYS A 40 -9.28 7.03 -4.88
CA LYS A 40 -10.40 7.42 -4.02
C LYS A 40 -11.62 6.51 -4.22
N GLU A 41 -11.93 6.16 -5.46
CA GLU A 41 -13.01 5.25 -5.82
C GLU A 41 -12.78 3.86 -5.22
N GLU A 42 -11.63 3.23 -5.46
CA GLU A 42 -11.28 1.89 -4.94
C GLU A 42 -11.30 1.83 -3.41
N SER A 43 -10.81 2.90 -2.75
CA SER A 43 -10.87 2.99 -1.29
C SER A 43 -12.31 3.02 -0.77
N ALA A 44 -13.23 3.63 -1.51
CA ALA A 44 -14.66 3.65 -1.18
C ALA A 44 -15.32 2.30 -1.47
N GLU A 45 -14.90 1.59 -2.53
CA GLU A 45 -15.37 0.25 -2.88
C GLU A 45 -14.99 -0.77 -1.81
N VAL A 46 -13.73 -0.77 -1.34
CA VAL A 46 -13.29 -1.56 -0.19
C VAL A 46 -14.20 -1.32 1.02
N ALA A 47 -14.50 -0.06 1.33
CA ALA A 47 -15.37 0.27 2.45
C ALA A 47 -16.81 -0.22 2.24
N ARG A 48 -17.32 -0.22 1.00
CA ARG A 48 -18.63 -0.80 0.65
C ARG A 48 -18.63 -2.31 0.83
N ALA A 49 -17.61 -3.01 0.32
CA ALA A 49 -17.48 -4.46 0.43
C ALA A 49 -17.46 -4.92 1.90
N VAL A 50 -16.66 -4.23 2.74
CA VAL A 50 -16.62 -4.50 4.20
C VAL A 50 -17.99 -4.31 4.84
N ARG A 51 -18.70 -3.20 4.55
CA ARG A 51 -20.04 -2.95 5.13
C ARG A 51 -21.07 -3.99 4.72
N ARG A 52 -20.92 -4.59 3.54
CA ARG A 52 -21.82 -5.63 3.02
C ARG A 52 -21.45 -7.04 3.45
N GLY A 53 -20.28 -7.24 4.09
CA GLY A 53 -19.75 -8.57 4.37
C GLY A 53 -19.39 -9.37 3.11
N ASP A 54 -19.16 -8.68 2.00
CA ASP A 54 -18.87 -9.31 0.71
C ASP A 54 -17.37 -9.58 0.59
N HIS A 55 -16.96 -10.78 0.99
CA HIS A 55 -15.55 -11.17 1.03
C HIS A 55 -14.95 -11.40 -0.36
N ASP A 56 -15.76 -11.79 -1.34
CA ASP A 56 -15.26 -11.99 -2.70
C ASP A 56 -15.02 -10.65 -3.37
N ASN A 57 -15.96 -9.70 -3.25
CA ASN A 57 -15.74 -8.34 -3.72
C ASN A 57 -14.59 -7.68 -2.96
N LEU A 58 -14.51 -7.81 -1.63
CA LEU A 58 -13.42 -7.23 -0.83
C LEU A 58 -12.02 -7.63 -1.34
N LYS A 59 -11.86 -8.88 -1.78
CA LYS A 59 -10.60 -9.38 -2.34
C LYS A 59 -10.25 -8.70 -3.67
N GLU A 60 -11.24 -8.43 -4.50
CA GLU A 60 -11.11 -7.70 -5.77
C GLU A 60 -10.71 -6.24 -5.51
N GLU A 61 -11.49 -5.52 -4.70
CA GLU A 61 -11.25 -4.11 -4.41
C GLU A 61 -9.90 -3.85 -3.71
N LEU A 62 -9.44 -4.76 -2.84
CA LEU A 62 -8.10 -4.68 -2.25
C LEU A 62 -7.00 -4.85 -3.31
N GLY A 63 -7.27 -5.64 -4.35
CA GLY A 63 -6.43 -5.74 -5.53
C GLY A 63 -6.37 -4.42 -6.30
N ASP A 64 -7.50 -3.73 -6.47
CA ASP A 64 -7.55 -2.46 -7.17
C ASP A 64 -6.88 -1.32 -6.39
N VAL A 65 -7.02 -1.29 -5.06
CA VAL A 65 -6.20 -0.39 -4.22
C VAL A 65 -4.70 -0.68 -4.39
N LEU A 66 -4.30 -1.96 -4.45
CA LEU A 66 -2.91 -2.35 -4.69
C LEU A 66 -2.44 -1.96 -6.10
N LEU A 67 -3.29 -2.06 -7.13
CA LEU A 67 -3.01 -1.60 -8.48
C LEU A 67 -2.63 -0.12 -8.48
N GLN A 68 -3.37 0.72 -7.74
CA GLN A 68 -3.05 2.15 -7.63
C GLN A 68 -1.68 2.37 -6.97
N VAL A 69 -1.35 1.63 -5.90
CA VAL A 69 -0.02 1.69 -5.26
C VAL A 69 1.08 1.34 -6.25
N LEU A 70 0.90 0.28 -7.06
CA LEU A 70 1.86 -0.13 -8.08
C LEU A 70 2.04 0.92 -9.18
N PHE A 71 0.97 1.55 -9.65
CA PHE A 71 1.08 2.65 -10.61
C PHE A 71 1.90 3.81 -10.08
N HIS A 72 1.63 4.25 -8.84
CA HIS A 72 2.38 5.34 -8.23
C HIS A 72 3.85 4.97 -8.01
N ALA A 73 4.14 3.71 -7.66
CA ALA A 73 5.51 3.23 -7.54
C ALA A 73 6.23 3.18 -8.91
N GLU A 74 5.57 2.68 -9.96
CA GLU A 74 6.15 2.60 -11.31
C GLU A 74 6.44 4.00 -11.88
N LEU A 75 5.49 4.93 -11.76
CA LEU A 75 5.67 6.32 -12.16
C LEU A 75 6.85 7.01 -11.44
N ALA A 76 7.03 6.70 -10.15
CA ALA A 76 8.16 7.24 -9.38
C ALA A 76 9.50 6.60 -9.81
N ALA A 77 9.48 5.31 -10.15
CA ALA A 77 10.65 4.59 -10.63
C ALA A 77 11.09 5.08 -12.02
N GLU A 78 10.14 5.29 -12.93
CA GLU A 78 10.37 5.91 -14.25
C GLU A 78 11.01 7.31 -14.13
N ALA A 79 10.69 8.04 -13.06
CA ALA A 79 11.26 9.35 -12.76
C ALA A 79 12.58 9.29 -11.93
N GLY A 80 13.12 8.10 -11.67
CA GLY A 80 14.35 7.89 -10.90
C GLY A 80 14.25 8.30 -9.43
N ARG A 81 13.05 8.23 -8.82
CA ARG A 81 12.81 8.69 -7.44
C ARG A 81 12.78 7.58 -6.41
N PHE A 82 11.85 6.64 -6.55
CA PHE A 82 11.66 5.48 -5.67
C PHE A 82 10.85 4.41 -6.39
N ASP A 83 10.92 3.17 -5.91
CA ASP A 83 10.15 2.05 -6.45
C ASP A 83 9.23 1.38 -5.40
N ILE A 84 8.60 0.27 -5.78
CA ILE A 84 7.71 -0.48 -4.87
C ILE A 84 8.45 -1.09 -3.68
N GLY A 85 9.73 -1.44 -3.86
CA GLY A 85 10.61 -1.93 -2.81
C GLY A 85 10.87 -0.85 -1.76
N ASP A 86 11.10 0.40 -2.18
CA ASP A 86 11.24 1.54 -1.27
C ASP A 86 9.95 1.79 -0.47
N VAL A 87 8.79 1.77 -1.14
CA VAL A 87 7.47 1.91 -0.49
C VAL A 87 7.28 0.83 0.59
N MET A 88 7.62 -0.42 0.26
CA MET A 88 7.58 -1.55 1.20
C MET A 88 8.57 -1.36 2.35
N GLY A 89 9.78 -0.86 2.07
CA GLY A 89 10.80 -0.56 3.08
C GLY A 89 10.30 0.48 4.09
N VAL A 90 9.76 1.61 3.60
CA VAL A 90 9.16 2.65 4.45
C VAL A 90 8.02 2.09 5.31
N LEU A 91 7.17 1.24 4.75
CA LEU A 91 6.10 0.58 5.50
C LEU A 91 6.65 -0.36 6.57
N ARG A 92 7.63 -1.21 6.21
CA ARG A 92 8.27 -2.17 7.12
C ARG A 92 8.87 -1.48 8.33
N GLU A 93 9.73 -0.48 8.12
CA GLU A 93 10.39 0.24 9.21
C GLU A 93 9.39 0.98 10.10
N LYS A 94 8.33 1.55 9.51
CA LYS A 94 7.23 2.16 10.27
C LYS A 94 6.51 1.13 11.15
N LEU A 95 6.21 -0.06 10.63
CA LEU A 95 5.50 -1.09 11.39
C LEU A 95 6.36 -1.64 12.53
N LEU A 96 7.64 -1.92 12.30
CA LEU A 96 8.57 -2.37 13.34
C LEU A 96 8.69 -1.34 14.47
N ARG A 97 8.97 -0.08 14.11
CA ARG A 97 9.17 1.01 15.08
C ARG A 97 7.94 1.38 15.88
N ARG A 98 6.73 1.25 15.31
CA ARG A 98 5.47 1.56 15.99
C ARG A 98 4.85 0.38 16.74
N HIS A 99 5.39 -0.82 16.58
CA HIS A 99 4.99 -2.01 17.36
C HIS A 99 6.13 -2.61 18.20
N PRO A 100 6.84 -1.81 19.02
CA PRO A 100 7.93 -2.34 19.84
C PRO A 100 7.45 -3.39 20.87
N HIS A 101 6.18 -3.35 21.27
CA HIS A 101 5.57 -4.36 22.15
C HIS A 101 5.52 -5.76 21.51
N VAL A 102 5.54 -5.84 20.18
CA VAL A 102 5.59 -7.10 19.41
C VAL A 102 7.03 -7.49 19.09
N PHE A 103 7.84 -6.53 18.62
CA PHE A 103 9.13 -6.80 17.97
C PHE A 103 10.38 -6.52 18.82
N SER A 104 10.25 -5.88 19.99
CA SER A 104 11.40 -5.68 20.88
C SER A 104 11.72 -6.94 21.68
N ARG A 105 12.93 -7.02 22.23
CA ARG A 105 13.36 -8.15 23.10
C ARG A 105 12.45 -8.33 24.30
N ARG A 106 11.91 -7.24 24.84
CA ARG A 106 10.96 -7.27 25.96
C ARG A 106 9.54 -7.21 25.39
N LYS A 107 8.95 -8.38 25.14
CA LYS A 107 7.56 -8.47 24.72
C LYS A 107 6.65 -7.94 25.83
N GLU A 108 5.69 -7.12 25.45
CA GLU A 108 4.71 -6.55 26.36
C GLU A 108 3.31 -6.97 25.89
N THR A 109 2.55 -7.60 26.78
CA THR A 109 1.13 -7.87 26.53
C THR A 109 0.36 -6.60 26.85
N LEU A 110 -0.23 -5.98 25.82
CA LEU A 110 -0.99 -4.73 25.94
C LEU A 110 -2.42 -4.96 25.48
N THR A 111 -3.36 -4.28 26.13
CA THR A 111 -4.74 -4.17 25.65
C THR A 111 -4.80 -3.37 24.34
N PRO A 112 -5.83 -3.55 23.49
CA PRO A 112 -5.99 -2.75 22.27
C PRO A 112 -5.98 -1.24 22.52
N ALA A 113 -6.55 -0.78 23.63
CA ALA A 113 -6.55 0.63 24.03
C ALA A 113 -5.14 1.15 24.34
N GLU A 114 -4.31 0.35 25.01
CA GLU A 114 -2.90 0.68 25.29
C GLU A 114 -2.06 0.72 24.02
N VAL A 115 -2.27 -0.25 23.11
CA VAL A 115 -1.61 -0.28 21.80
C VAL A 115 -1.95 0.99 21.01
N HIS A 116 -3.22 1.39 20.97
CA HIS A 116 -3.65 2.62 20.29
C HIS A 116 -3.03 3.89 20.89
N ARG A 117 -3.00 4.01 22.23
CA ARG A 117 -2.34 5.13 22.92
C ARG A 117 -0.86 5.19 22.59
N ARG A 118 -0.16 4.04 22.64
CA ARG A 118 1.26 3.93 22.32
C ARG A 118 1.53 4.30 20.87
N TRP A 119 0.73 3.81 19.93
CA TRP A 119 0.83 4.15 18.50
C TRP A 119 0.70 5.65 18.28
N LYS A 120 -0.30 6.31 18.89
CA LYS A 120 -0.48 7.76 18.81
C LYS A 120 0.73 8.51 19.37
N ARG A 121 1.25 8.10 20.53
CA ARG A 121 2.43 8.71 21.17
C ARG A 121 3.67 8.62 20.27
N ILE A 122 3.96 7.43 19.73
CA ILE A 122 5.10 7.24 18.83
C ILE A 122 4.91 8.11 17.58
N LYS A 123 3.73 8.06 16.94
CA LYS A 123 3.41 8.89 15.77
C LYS A 123 3.60 10.39 16.03
N ALA A 124 3.27 10.89 17.22
CA ALA A 124 3.46 12.29 17.59
C ALA A 124 4.95 12.65 17.73
N ALA A 125 5.73 11.82 18.42
CA ALA A 125 7.19 12.02 18.55
C ALA A 125 7.89 12.01 17.19
N GLU A 126 7.51 11.10 16.29
CA GLU A 126 8.06 11.04 14.93
C GLU A 126 7.77 12.30 14.10
N LYS A 127 6.63 12.96 14.33
CA LYS A 127 6.30 14.21 13.64
C LYS A 127 7.12 15.37 14.19
N ALA A 128 7.33 15.42 15.51
CA ALA A 128 8.13 16.45 16.15
C ALA A 128 9.61 16.38 15.75
N ALA A 129 10.16 15.18 15.53
CA ALA A 129 11.55 14.98 15.10
C ALA A 129 11.80 15.22 13.59
N LYS A 130 10.75 15.50 12.81
CA LYS A 130 10.85 15.82 11.37
C LYS A 130 10.78 17.33 11.09
N VAL A 131 10.66 18.14 12.14
CA VAL A 131 10.79 19.60 12.13
C VAL A 131 12.26 19.95 12.35
#